data_AF-A0A392VG82-F1
#
_entry.id   AF-A0A392VG82-F1
#
_cell.length_a   1.000
_cell.length_b   1.000
_cell.length_c   1.000
_cell.angle_alpha   90.00
_cell.angle_beta   90.00
_cell.angle_gamma   90.00
#
_symmetry.space_group_name_H-M   'P 1'
#
loop_
_entity.id
_entity.type
_entity.pdbx_description
1 polymer ?
#
loop_
_entity_poly.entity_id
_entity_poly.type
_entity_poly.pdbx_seq_one_letter_code
_entity_poly.pdbx_strand_id
1 'polypeptide(L)' 'MKSAHFIAIKTGMLVPKLAEIYIEQVVRLHGIPSSIVSDRDPRFTS' A
#
# COMPACT_ATOMS: atom_id res chain seq x y z
N MET A 1 -18.97 -11.41 2.24
CA MET A 1 -17.70 -12.12 2.50
C MET A 1 -16.61 -11.07 2.62
N LYS A 2 -15.86 -11.03 3.73
CA LYS A 2 -14.72 -10.11 3.92
C LYS A 2 -13.43 -10.88 3.63
N SER A 3 -12.51 -10.27 2.91
CA SER A 3 -11.17 -10.80 2.63
C SER A 3 -10.12 -9.77 3.01
N ALA A 4 -8.89 -10.24 3.22
CA ALA A 4 -7.72 -9.39 3.43
C ALA A 4 -6.65 -9.78 2.42
N HIS A 5 -5.98 -8.77 1.85
CA HIS A 5 -4.86 -8.94 0.95
C HIS A 5 -3.62 -8.34 1.63
N PHE A 6 -2.65 -9.18 1.97
CA PHE A 6 -1.41 -8.75 2.62
C PHE A 6 -0.25 -8.81 1.63
N ILE A 7 0.59 -7.78 1.66
CA ILE A 7 1.78 -7.68 0.82
C ILE A 7 2.99 -7.65 1.74
N ALA A 8 3.87 -8.64 1.62
CA ALA A 8 5.10 -8.67 2.39
C ALA A 8 6.10 -7.62 1.85
N ILE A 9 6.69 -6.83 2.74
CA ILE A 9 7.73 -5.86 2.41
C ILE A 9 8.95 -6.04 3.33
N LYS A 10 10.12 -5.62 2.87
CA LYS A 10 11.35 -5.64 3.67
C LYS A 10 11.47 -4.38 4.52
N THR A 11 11.93 -4.52 5.77
CA THR A 11 12.30 -3.39 6.62
C THR A 11 13.36 -2.52 5.95
N GLY A 12 13.17 -1.18 5.99
CA GLY A 12 14.09 -0.22 5.38
C GLY A 12 13.90 -0.04 3.86
N MET A 13 12.87 -0.64 3.26
CA MET A 13 12.52 -0.36 1.86
C MET A 13 12.20 1.13 1.67
N LEU A 14 12.70 1.69 0.56
CA LEU A 14 12.49 3.10 0.22
C LEU A 14 11.02 3.36 -0.14
N VAL A 15 10.53 4.54 0.23
CA VAL A 15 9.14 4.98 -0.02
C VAL A 15 8.74 4.90 -1.50
N PRO A 16 9.57 5.32 -2.48
CA PRO A 16 9.21 5.17 -3.90
C PRO A 16 8.93 3.72 -4.29
N LYS A 17 9.66 2.75 -3.72
CA LYS A 17 9.44 1.33 -4.00
C LYS A 17 8.13 0.81 -3.38
N LEU A 18 7.76 1.34 -2.21
CA LEU A 18 6.46 1.04 -1.60
C LEU A 18 5.30 1.56 -2.46
N ALA A 19 5.44 2.74 -3.07
CA ALA A 19 4.43 3.30 -3.97
C ALA A 19 4.24 2.43 -5.23
N GLU A 20 5.32 1.94 -5.83
CA GLU A 20 5.26 1.00 -6.96
C GLU A 20 4.51 -0.28 -6.58
N ILE A 21 4.85 -0.89 -5.44
CA ILE A 21 4.20 -2.11 -4.95
C ILE A 21 2.71 -1.87 -4.73
N TYR A 22 2.33 -0.73 -4.15
CA TYR A 22 0.93 -0.38 -3.93
C TYR A 22 0.15 -0.28 -5.26
N ILE A 23 0.74 0.35 -6.29
CA ILE A 23 0.11 0.42 -7.61
C ILE A 23 -0.04 -0.98 -8.22
N GLU A 24 1.01 -1.81 -8.17
CA GLU A 24 1.01 -3.13 -8.80
C GLU A 24 0.08 -4.15 -8.14
N GLN A 25 -0.04 -4.10 -6.81
CA GLN A 25 -0.75 -5.11 -6.03
C GLN A 25 -2.13 -4.64 -5.58
N VAL A 26 -2.35 -3.34 -5.39
CA VAL A 26 -3.66 -2.80 -4.99
C VAL A 26 -4.36 -2.20 -6.20
N VAL A 27 -3.79 -1.15 -6.79
CA VAL A 27 -4.51 -0.37 -7.83
C VAL A 27 -4.76 -1.19 -9.09
N ARG A 28 -3.76 -1.93 -9.57
CA ARG A 28 -3.91 -2.77 -10.77
C ARG A 28 -4.90 -3.91 -10.59
N LEU A 29 -4.95 -4.53 -9.41
CA LEU A 29 -5.80 -5.71 -9.16
C LEU A 29 -7.21 -5.35 -8.70
N HIS A 30 -7.38 -4.19 -8.05
CA HIS A 30 -8.63 -3.83 -7.37
C HIS A 30 -9.19 -2.46 -7.79
N GLY A 31 -8.47 -1.70 -8.62
CA GLY A 31 -8.80 -0.34 -8.98
C GLY A 31 -8.34 0.68 -7.93
N ILE A 32 -8.62 1.96 -8.19
CA ILE A 32 -8.27 3.05 -7.28
C ILE A 32 -9.22 2.99 -6.08
N PRO A 33 -8.72 2.88 -4.84
CA PRO A 33 -9.59 2.89 -3.68
C PRO A 33 -10.19 4.28 -3.47
N SER A 34 -11.46 4.31 -3.06
CA SER A 34 -12.19 5.55 -2.76
C SER A 34 -11.74 6.21 -1.45
N SER A 35 -11.11 5.44 -0.54
CA SER A 35 -10.57 5.93 0.73
C SER A 35 -9.41 5.05 1.20
N ILE A 36 -8.51 5.64 1.99
CA ILE A 36 -7.38 4.96 2.62
C ILE A 36 -7.39 5.31 4.10
N VAL A 37 -7.26 4.31 4.96
CA VAL A 37 -7.02 4.50 6.40
C VAL A 37 -5.54 4.23 6.65
N SER A 38 -4.82 5.24 7.13
CA SER A 38 -3.40 5.14 7.47
C SER A 38 -3.22 5.05 8.98
N ASP A 39 -2.24 4.25 9.40
CA ASP A 39 -1.72 4.21 10.77
C ASP A 39 -0.80 5.40 11.11
N ARG A 40 -0.59 6.31 10.15
CA ARG A 40 0.27 7.49 10.23
C ARG A 40 1.75 7.18 10.37
N ASP A 41 2.21 6.07 9.81
CA ASP A 41 3.64 5.85 9.63
C ASP A 41 4.26 6.99 8.79
N PRO A 42 5.41 7.58 9.23
CA PRO A 42 6.06 8.70 8.53
C PRO A 42 6.36 8.47 7.04
N ARG A 43 6.46 7.19 6.63
CA ARG A 43 6.67 6.80 5.22
C ARG A 43 5.45 7.07 4.34
N PHE A 44 4.28 7.27 4.94
CA PHE A 44 3.00 7.51 4.26
C PHE A 44 2.38 8.87 4.63
N THR A 45 3.17 9.76 5.24
CA THR A 45 2.77 11.14 5.56
C THR A 45 3.64 12.13 4.79
N SER A 46 3.09 13.31 4.47
CA SER A 46 3.81 14.39 3.78
C SER A 46 4.67 15.25 4.71
#